data_AF-A0A7K3XBB9-F1
#
_entry.id   AF-A0A7K3XBB9-F1
#
_cell.length_a   1.000
_cell.length_b   1.000
_cell.length_c   1.000
_cell.angle_alpha   90.00
_cell.angle_beta   90.00
_cell.angle_gamma   90.00
#
_symmetry.space_group_name_H-M   'P 1'
#
loop_
_entity.id
_entity.type
_entity.pdbx_description
1 polymer ?
#
loop_
_entity_poly.entity_id
_entity_poly.type
_entity_poly.pdbx_seq_one_letter_code
_entity_poly.pdbx_strand_id
1 'polypeptide(L)' 'MHYGTAGDVHDQRQRTLDAAWRVHPDRFTRRPRPPALPTTVWINKPAAQPTDLQNT' A
#
# COMPACT_ATOMS: atom_id res chain seq x y z
N MET A 1 -12.64 9.45 2.18
CA MET A 1 -11.75 8.44 1.55
C MET A 1 -10.46 9.13 1.15
N HIS A 2 -9.29 8.65 1.58
CA HIS A 2 -7.99 9.16 1.12
C HIS A 2 -7.52 8.29 -0.05
N TYR A 3 -7.98 8.61 -1.25
CA TYR A 3 -7.39 8.05 -2.47
C TYR A 3 -6.21 8.95 -2.86
N GLY A 4 -5.02 8.38 -3.07
CA GLY A 4 -3.96 9.08 -3.82
C GLY A 4 -2.53 8.88 -3.31
N THR A 5 -2.27 8.91 -2.00
CA THR A 5 -0.87 9.01 -1.50
C THR A 5 -0.15 7.67 -1.31
N ALA A 6 -0.87 6.54 -1.37
CA ALA A 6 -0.27 5.22 -1.15
C ALA A 6 0.81 4.89 -2.18
N GLY A 7 0.59 5.25 -3.45
CA GLY A 7 1.57 5.11 -4.52
C GLY A 7 2.81 5.98 -4.27
N ASP A 8 2.61 7.27 -3.99
CA ASP A 8 3.71 8.21 -3.74
C ASP A 8 4.59 7.77 -2.56
N VAL A 9 3.96 7.33 -1.46
CA VAL A 9 4.67 6.82 -0.27
C VAL A 9 5.43 5.54 -0.62
N HIS A 10 4.85 4.65 -1.44
CA HIS A 10 5.51 3.44 -1.90
C HIS A 10 6.74 3.74 -2.76
N ASP A 11 6.65 4.70 -3.68
CA ASP A 11 7.77 5.14 -4.52
C ASP A 11 8.87 5.83 -3.71
N GLN A 12 8.49 6.64 -2.72
CA GLN A 12 9.46 7.25 -1.80
C GLN A 12 10.20 6.18 -1.00
N ARG A 13 9.50 5.13 -0.53
CA ARG A 13 10.14 3.99 0.16
C ARG A 13 11.13 3.26 -0.75
N GLN A 14 10.77 3.04 -2.01
CA GLN A 14 11.69 2.43 -2.97
C GLN A 14 12.95 3.28 -3.17
N ARG A 15 12.81 4.61 -3.29
CA ARG A 15 13.96 5.53 -3.41
C ARG A 15 14.89 5.46 -2.20
N THR A 16 14.35 5.42 -0.98
CA THR A 16 15.13 5.26 0.25
C THR A 16 15.89 3.94 0.28
N LEU A 17 15.21 2.84 -0.06
CA LEU A 17 15.81 1.50 -0.12
C LEU A 17 16.93 1.41 -1.16
N ASP A 18 16.76 2.07 -2.31
CA ASP A 18 17.78 2.11 -3.37
C ASP A 18 19.02 2.88 -2.94
N ALA A 19 18.84 4.00 -2.21
CA ALA A 19 19.96 4.75 -1.67
C ALA A 19 20.74 3.93 -0.65
N ALA A 20 20.06 3.27 0.29
CA ALA A 20 20.70 2.39 1.27
C ALA A 20 21.46 1.22 0.60
N TRP A 21 20.86 0.60 -0.42
CA TRP A 21 21.49 -0.48 -1.18
C TRP A 21 22.73 -0.01 -1.95
N ARG A 22 22.71 1.19 -2.53
CA ARG A 22 23.86 1.78 -3.24
C ARG A 22 25.03 2.09 -2.30
N VAL A 23 24.76 2.56 -1.08
CA VAL A 23 25.81 2.91 -0.12
C VAL A 23 26.42 1.66 0.53
N HIS A 24 25.63 0.63 0.80
CA HIS A 24 26.06 -0.58 1.51
C HIS A 24 25.56 -1.87 0.86
N PRO A 25 26.02 -2.23 -0.35
CA PRO A 25 25.51 -3.39 -1.07
C PRO A 25 25.80 -4.72 -0.36
N ASP A 26 26.89 -4.81 0.40
CA ASP A 26 27.32 -5.97 1.18
C ASP A 26 26.34 -6.34 2.31
N ARG A 27 25.56 -5.36 2.79
CA ARG A 27 24.54 -5.56 3.84
C ARG A 27 23.26 -6.20 3.31
N PHE A 28 23.12 -6.36 1.98
CA PHE A 28 21.92 -6.89 1.35
C PHE A 28 22.25 -8.06 0.41
N THR A 29 21.63 -9.22 0.64
CA THR A 29 21.74 -10.37 -0.27
C THR A 29 21.16 -10.09 -1.66
N ARG A 30 20.23 -9.13 -1.77
CA ARG A 30 19.59 -8.68 -3.02
C ARG A 30 19.04 -7.26 -2.88
N ARG A 31 18.77 -6.57 -4.00
CA ARG A 31 18.14 -5.23 -3.98
C ARG A 31 16.81 -5.27 -3.20
N PRO A 32 16.65 -4.48 -2.13
CA PRO A 32 15.44 -4.48 -1.32
C PRO A 32 14.24 -3.83 -2.06
N ARG A 33 13.04 -4.28 -1.71
CA ARG A 33 11.75 -3.80 -2.23
C ARG A 33 10.77 -3.55 -1.08
N PRO A 34 9.97 -2.47 -1.10
CA PRO A 34 8.91 -2.30 -0.13
C PRO A 34 7.81 -3.38 -0.32
N PRO A 35 7.02 -3.69 0.72
CA PRO A 35 5.88 -4.60 0.60
C PRO A 35 4.86 -4.09 -0.43
N ALA A 36 4.21 -5.03 -1.12
CA ALA A 36 3.16 -4.69 -2.08
C ALA A 36 2.02 -3.91 -1.40
N LEU A 37 1.49 -2.91 -2.10
CA LEU A 37 0.31 -2.18 -1.65
C LEU A 37 -0.92 -3.10 -1.68
N PRO A 38 -1.77 -3.09 -0.65
CA PRO A 38 -3.02 -3.83 -0.68
C PRO A 38 -4.03 -3.15 -1.62
N THR A 39 -4.85 -3.95 -2.32
CA THR A 39 -5.85 -3.46 -3.27
C THR A 39 -6.93 -2.63 -2.60
N THR A 40 -7.40 -3.05 -1.42
CA THR A 40 -8.33 -2.27 -0.58
C THR A 40 -8.20 -2.73 0.87
N VAL A 41 -8.18 -1.78 1.80
CA VAL A 41 -8.19 -2.05 3.24
C VAL A 41 -9.23 -1.19 3.93
N TRP A 42 -9.84 -1.72 4.99
CA TRP A 42 -10.84 -1.02 5.81
C TRP A 42 -10.45 -1.12 7.27
N ILE A 43 -10.45 0.02 7.99
CA ILE A 43 -10.39 0.02 9.47
C ILE A 43 -11.80 -0.23 10.03
N ASN A 44 -12.82 0.35 9.37
CA ASN A 44 -14.23 0.04 9.58
C ASN A 44 -14.86 -0.21 8.20
N LYS A 45 -15.09 -1.47 7.84
CA LYS A 45 -15.78 -1.79 6.59
C LYS A 45 -17.24 -1.36 6.75
N PRO A 46 -17.78 -0.47 5.90
CA PRO A 46 -19.20 -0.13 5.99
C PRO A 46 -20.00 -1.41 5.81
N ALA A 47 -21.02 -1.62 6.64
CA ALA A 47 -21.98 -2.70 6.43
C ALA A 47 -22.56 -2.56 5.03
N ALA A 48 -22.79 -3.69 4.35
CA ALA A 48 -23.60 -3.65 3.14
C ALA A 48 -24.94 -3.03 3.49
N GLN A 49 -25.34 -1.98 2.77
CA GLN A 49 -26.69 -1.43 2.90
C GLN A 49 -27.65 -2.60 2.66
N PRO A 50 -28.62 -2.88 3.56
CA PRO A 50 -29.63 -3.86 3.26
C PRO A 50 -30.28 -3.45 1.93
N THR A 51 -30.27 -4.37 0.96
CA THR A 51 -31.06 -4.22 -0.26
C THR A 51 -32.48 -3.88 0.18
N ASP A 52 -32.98 -2.70 -0.18
CA ASP A 52 -34.37 -2.35 0.10
C ASP A 52 -35.25 -3.49 -0.39
N LEU A 53 -35.97 -4.11 0.54
CA LEU A 53 -37.14 -4.91 0.24
C LEU A 53 -38.20 -3.95 -0.31
N GLN A 54 -38.08 -3.56 -1.58
CA GLN A 54 -39.17 -2.91 -2.29
C GLN A 54 -40.21 -3.98 -2.61
N ASN A 55 -41.07 -4.23 -1.62
CA ASN A 55 -42.32 -4.93 -1.77
C ASN A 55 -43.43 -3.87 -1.74
N THR A 56 -43.90 -3.45 -2.92
CA THR A 56 -45.27 -2.96 -3.19
C THR A 56 -45.50 -3.05 -4.69
#